data_AF-A0A3D2GST9-F1
#
_entry.id   AF-A0A3D2GST9-F1
#
_cell.length_a   1.000
_cell.length_b   1.000
_cell.length_c   1.000
_cell.angle_alpha   90.00
_cell.angle_beta   90.00
_cell.angle_gamma   90.00
#
_symmetry.space_group_name_H-M   'P 1'
#
loop_
_entity.id
_entity.type
_entity.pdbx_description
1 polymer ?
#
loop_
_entity_poly.entity_id
_entity_poly.type
_entity_poly.pdbx_seq_one_letter_code
_entity_poly.pdbx_strand_id
1 'polypeptide(L)'
;MTAAERNDIVSTIAYDPMMGDAMRGCGGFRKARFAGKGKGKSGGFRVIWFPGTDTSPNYVIDVFSKSDKVNLTKAQQAALAKIAKQLKG
;
A
#
# COMPACT_ATOMS: atom_id res chain seq x y z
N MET A 1 -12.37 4.80 -6.14
CA MET A 1 -12.43 3.40 -5.66
C MET A 1 -13.83 3.17 -5.12
N THR A 2 -14.56 2.19 -5.63
CA THR A 2 -15.86 1.76 -5.08
C THR A 2 -15.64 0.88 -3.83
N ALA A 3 -16.69 0.62 -3.06
CA ALA A 3 -16.61 -0.29 -1.91
C ALA A 3 -16.19 -1.71 -2.33
N ALA A 4 -16.71 -2.21 -3.45
CA ALA A 4 -16.32 -3.51 -4.00
C ALA A 4 -14.82 -3.53 -4.40
N GLU A 5 -14.33 -2.49 -5.08
CA GLU A 5 -12.90 -2.37 -5.42
C GLU A 5 -12.03 -2.33 -4.14
N ARG A 6 -12.48 -1.64 -3.08
CA ARG A 6 -11.78 -1.61 -1.79
C ARG A 6 -11.73 -3.00 -1.15
N ASN A 7 -12.85 -3.71 -1.10
CA ASN A 7 -12.93 -5.03 -0.49
C ASN A 7 -12.05 -6.04 -1.23
N ASP A 8 -12.04 -6.01 -2.57
CA ASP A 8 -11.17 -6.86 -3.37
C ASP A 8 -9.68 -6.62 -3.05
N ILE A 9 -9.28 -5.34 -2.92
CA ILE A 9 -7.91 -4.96 -2.54
C ILE A 9 -7.57 -5.47 -1.14
N VAL A 10 -8.45 -5.24 -0.16
CA VAL A 10 -8.23 -5.66 1.24
C VAL A 10 -8.11 -7.18 1.32
N SER A 11 -9.01 -7.92 0.68
CA SER A 11 -8.97 -9.39 0.65
C SER A 11 -7.69 -9.92 -0.01
N THR A 12 -7.24 -9.28 -1.10
CA THR A 12 -5.99 -9.67 -1.78
C THR A 12 -4.77 -9.46 -0.87
N ILE A 13 -4.69 -8.32 -0.19
CA ILE A 13 -3.59 -8.02 0.74
C ILE A 13 -3.66 -8.91 1.99
N ALA A 14 -4.85 -9.22 2.49
CA ALA A 14 -5.02 -10.14 3.62
C ALA A 14 -4.57 -11.57 3.27
N TYR A 15 -4.81 -12.02 2.04
CA TYR A 15 -4.38 -13.33 1.57
C TYR A 15 -2.86 -13.44 1.40
N ASP A 16 -2.22 -12.44 0.79
CA ASP A 16 -0.76 -12.36 0.68
C ASP A 16 -0.25 -10.97 1.09
N PRO A 17 0.04 -10.76 2.40
CA PRO A 17 0.57 -9.50 2.90
C PRO A 17 1.92 -9.10 2.29
N MET A 18 2.67 -10.08 1.78
CA MET A 18 4.02 -9.89 1.27
C MET A 18 4.06 -9.71 -0.25
N MET A 19 2.91 -9.60 -0.92
CA MET A 19 2.83 -9.31 -2.34
C MET A 19 3.42 -7.92 -2.71
N GLY A 20 3.60 -7.69 -4.01
CA GLY A 20 4.04 -6.41 -4.54
C GLY A 20 5.50 -6.07 -4.23
N ASP A 21 5.86 -4.80 -4.41
CA ASP A 21 7.24 -4.34 -4.30
C ASP A 21 7.53 -3.79 -2.91
N ALA A 22 8.64 -4.24 -2.32
CA ALA A 22 9.17 -3.65 -1.09
C ALA A 22 9.69 -2.22 -1.37
N MET A 23 9.25 -1.26 -0.56
CA MET A 23 9.68 0.13 -0.67
C MET A 23 10.93 0.39 0.16
N ARG A 24 12.11 0.36 -0.50
CA ARG A 24 13.40 0.65 0.14
C ARG A 24 13.36 2.01 0.86
N GLY A 25 13.95 2.07 2.05
CA GLY A 25 14.00 3.29 2.87
C GLY A 25 12.69 3.62 3.59
N CYS A 26 11.61 2.86 3.38
CA CYS A 26 10.31 3.12 3.99
C CYS A 26 10.02 2.22 5.20
N GLY A 27 10.98 1.43 5.72
CA GLY A 27 10.78 0.63 6.94
C GLY A 27 9.97 -0.65 6.78
N GLY A 28 9.79 -1.14 5.54
CA GLY A 28 9.11 -2.41 5.25
C GLY A 28 7.74 -2.27 4.60
N PHE A 29 7.31 -1.04 4.29
CA PHE A 29 6.12 -0.81 3.47
C PHE A 29 6.25 -1.47 2.10
N ARG A 30 5.10 -1.86 1.56
CA ARG A 30 4.93 -2.51 0.27
C ARG A 30 4.00 -1.70 -0.62
N LYS A 31 4.16 -1.85 -1.93
CA LYS A 31 3.36 -1.14 -2.95
C LYS A 31 3.01 -2.08 -4.10
N ALA A 32 1.76 -2.01 -4.54
CA ALA A 32 1.32 -2.71 -5.75
C ALA A 32 0.30 -1.89 -6.54
N ARG A 33 0.12 -2.27 -7.81
CA ARG A 33 -0.89 -1.70 -8.70
C ARG A 33 -2.08 -2.64 -8.77
N PHE A 34 -3.27 -2.11 -8.52
CA PHE A 34 -4.55 -2.80 -8.67
C PHE A 34 -5.31 -2.23 -9.86
N ALA A 35 -5.90 -3.09 -10.68
CA ALA A 35 -6.75 -2.67 -11.79
C ALA A 35 -8.12 -2.23 -11.27
N GLY A 36 -8.64 -1.10 -11.78
CA GLY A 36 -10.02 -0.71 -11.52
C GLY A 36 -10.96 -1.54 -12.40
N LYS A 37 -12.01 -2.12 -11.83
CA LYS A 37 -12.97 -2.96 -12.57
C LYS A 37 -13.70 -2.11 -13.62
N GLY A 38 -13.70 -2.57 -14.87
CA GLY A 38 -14.41 -1.92 -15.98
C GLY A 38 -13.87 -0.55 -16.39
N LYS A 39 -12.69 -0.15 -15.90
CA LYS A 39 -12.08 1.15 -16.22
C LYS A 39 -10.86 0.95 -17.11
N GLY A 40 -10.67 1.86 -18.08
CA GLY A 40 -9.51 1.87 -18.97
C GLY A 40 -8.18 2.10 -18.22
N LYS A 41 -7.09 2.32 -18.96
CA LYS A 41 -5.70 2.44 -18.45
C LYS A 41 -5.52 3.45 -17.29
N SER A 42 -6.44 4.41 -17.12
CA SER A 42 -6.49 5.43 -16.08
C SER A 42 -7.20 5.01 -14.78
N GLY A 43 -7.99 3.93 -14.76
CA GLY A 43 -8.84 3.60 -13.62
C GLY A 43 -8.21 2.74 -12.52
N GLY A 44 -6.94 2.35 -12.66
CA GLY A 44 -6.23 1.56 -11.66
C GLY A 44 -5.65 2.39 -10.52
N PHE A 45 -5.35 1.73 -9.40
CA PHE A 45 -4.87 2.34 -8.17
C PHE A 45 -3.48 1.83 -7.79
N ARG A 46 -2.67 2.65 -7.12
CA ARG A 46 -1.50 2.16 -6.38
C ARG A 46 -1.82 2.19 -4.90
N VAL A 47 -1.64 1.05 -4.24
CA VAL A 47 -1.93 0.90 -2.82
C VAL A 47 -0.61 0.68 -2.10
N ILE A 48 -0.42 1.40 -0.99
CA ILE A 48 0.72 1.23 -0.10
C ILE A 48 0.21 0.68 1.23
N TRP A 49 0.83 -0.41 1.70
CA TRP A 49 0.49 -1.01 2.99
C TRP A 49 1.74 -1.44 3.74
N PHE A 50 1.59 -1.59 5.05
CA PHE A 50 2.58 -2.20 5.92
C PHE A 50 2.07 -3.60 6.29
N PRO A 51 2.84 -4.67 6.00
CA PRO A 51 2.44 -6.02 6.36
C PRO A 51 2.41 -6.15 7.89
N GLY A 52 1.29 -6.64 8.41
CA GLY A 52 1.15 -6.98 9.80
C GLY A 52 1.97 -8.22 10.18
N THR A 53 1.96 -8.53 11.46
CA THR A 53 2.50 -9.78 12.04
C THR A 53 1.34 -10.74 12.30
N ASP A 54 1.63 -11.96 12.78
CA ASP A 54 0.59 -12.91 13.23
C ASP A 54 -0.33 -12.31 14.32
N THR A 55 0.11 -11.26 14.99
CA THR A 55 -0.58 -10.57 16.08
C THR A 55 -1.09 -9.17 15.72
N SER A 56 -0.87 -8.69 14.49
CA SER A 56 -1.28 -7.35 14.07
C SER A 56 -1.84 -7.33 12.64
N PRO A 57 -2.85 -6.49 12.35
CA PRO A 57 -3.44 -6.43 11.02
C PRO A 57 -2.49 -5.79 10.00
N ASN A 58 -2.78 -5.97 8.72
CA ASN A 58 -2.17 -5.15 7.67
C ASN A 58 -2.66 -3.69 7.79
N TYR A 59 -1.74 -2.73 7.68
CA TYR A 59 -2.07 -1.31 7.72
C TYR A 59 -2.00 -0.72 6.31
N VAL A 60 -3.16 -0.43 5.71
CA VAL A 60 -3.24 0.27 4.43
C VAL A 60 -3.18 1.77 4.69
N ILE A 61 -2.16 2.45 4.17
CA ILE A 61 -1.93 3.88 4.44
C ILE A 61 -2.48 4.78 3.34
N ASP A 62 -2.39 4.38 2.07
CA ASP A 62 -2.81 5.26 0.98
C ASP A 62 -3.22 4.50 -0.30
N VAL A 63 -4.10 5.13 -1.08
CA VAL A 63 -4.60 4.66 -2.38
C VAL A 63 -4.49 5.80 -3.40
N PHE A 64 -3.42 5.81 -4.20
CA PHE A 64 -3.21 6.83 -5.22
C PHE A 64 -3.92 6.48 -6.53
N SER A 65 -4.78 7.37 -7.02
CA SER A 65 -5.32 7.38 -8.39
C SER A 65 -4.38 8.14 -9.34
N LYS A 66 -3.09 7.75 -9.34
CA LYS A 66 -2.09 8.07 -10.38
C LYS A 66 -1.90 9.57 -10.74
N SER A 67 -1.02 10.25 -9.98
CA SER A 67 -0.17 11.35 -10.46
C SER A 67 0.83 11.82 -9.39
N ASP A 68 0.43 11.88 -8.12
CA ASP A 68 1.06 12.91 -7.28
C ASP A 68 2.39 12.56 -6.61
N LYS A 69 2.80 11.29 -6.55
CA LYS A 69 4.10 10.90 -5.95
C LYS A 69 4.69 9.69 -6.65
N VAL A 70 5.14 9.87 -7.90
CA VAL A 70 5.85 8.80 -8.65
C VAL A 70 7.05 8.29 -7.84
N ASN A 71 7.70 9.18 -7.07
CA ASN A 71 8.75 8.83 -6.10
C ASN A 71 8.51 9.59 -4.79
N LEU A 72 8.52 8.87 -3.66
CA LEU A 72 8.56 9.51 -2.34
C LEU A 72 9.90 10.22 -2.16
N THR A 73 9.89 11.43 -1.64
CA THR A 73 11.13 12.12 -1.25
C THR A 73 11.83 11.35 -0.13
N LYS A 74 13.14 11.53 0.06
CA LYS A 74 13.87 10.90 1.18
C LYS A 74 13.22 11.20 2.53
N ALA A 75 12.71 12.43 2.73
CA ALA A 75 11.99 12.81 3.94
C ALA A 75 10.68 12.02 4.12
N GLN A 76 9.92 11.81 3.05
CA GLN A 76 8.69 11.02 3.09
C GLN A 76 8.97 9.53 3.36
N GLN A 77 10.04 8.98 2.77
CA GLN A 77 10.47 7.61 3.04
C GLN A 77 10.87 7.45 4.52
N ALA A 78 11.66 8.39 5.05
CA ALA A 78 12.04 8.40 6.45
C ALA A 78 10.84 8.54 7.40
N ALA A 79 9.84 9.35 7.02
CA ALA A 79 8.59 9.46 7.79
C ALA A 79 7.83 8.13 7.83
N LEU A 80 7.68 7.44 6.69
CA LEU A 80 7.09 6.10 6.65
C LEU A 80 7.90 5.10 7.49
N ALA A 81 9.23 5.16 7.43
CA ALA A 81 10.07 4.28 8.24
C ALA A 81 9.90 4.53 9.75
N LYS A 82 9.65 5.79 10.16
CA LYS A 82 9.34 6.12 11.55
C LYS A 82 7.98 5.57 11.98
N ILE A 83 6.96 5.69 11.13
CA ILE A 83 5.63 5.11 11.37
C ILE A 83 5.73 3.58 11.46
N ALA A 84 6.48 2.94 10.57
CA ALA A 84 6.68 1.48 10.58
C ALA A 84 7.22 0.98 11.93
N LYS A 85 8.09 1.73 12.59
CA LYS A 85 8.58 1.37 13.93
C LYS A 85 7.46 1.35 14.96
N GLN A 86 6.59 2.36 14.94
CA GLN A 86 5.45 2.45 15.86
C GLN A 86 4.41 1.34 15.61
N LEU A 87 4.28 0.87 14.37
CA LEU A 87 3.38 -0.23 14.02
C LEU A 87 3.93 -1.61 14.42
N LYS A 88 5.25 -1.76 14.57
CA LYS A 88 5.90 -3.00 15.00
C LYS A 88 5.95 -3.16 16.53
N GLY A 89 5.65 -2.10 17.29
CA GLY A 89 5.93 -1.98 18.72
C GLY A 89 7.20 -1.18 18.98
#